data_AF-A0A7C9Q0B0-F1
#
_entry.id   AF-A0A7C9Q0B0-F1
#
_cell.length_a   1.000
_cell.length_b   1.000
_cell.length_c   1.000
_cell.angle_alpha   90.00
_cell.angle_beta   90.00
_cell.angle_gamma   90.00
#
_symmetry.space_group_name_H-M   'P 1'
#
loop_
_entity.id
_entity.type
_entity.pdbx_description
1 polymer ?
#
loop_
_entity_poly.entity_id
_entity_poly.type
_entity_poly.pdbx_seq_one_letter_code
_entity_poly.pdbx_strand_id
1 'polypeptide(L)' 'MAKVLLDHLGIVAGIIDEIGIERLVNELLGEQKTEKVTAGQAVKAMI' A
#
# COMPACT_ATOMS: atom_id res chain seq x y z
N MET A 1 15.81 5.02 -15.54
CA MET A 1 15.24 5.84 -14.46
C MET A 1 13.86 6.29 -14.89
N ALA A 2 12.80 5.73 -14.32
CA ALA A 2 11.44 6.13 -14.66
C ALA A 2 11.19 7.53 -14.07
N LYS A 3 10.90 8.48 -14.96
CA LYS A 3 10.43 9.82 -14.61
C LYS A 3 9.15 9.65 -13.81
N VAL A 4 9.16 9.98 -12.53
CA VAL A 4 7.95 10.08 -11.72
C VAL A 4 7.09 11.15 -12.38
N LEU A 5 6.09 10.71 -13.14
CA LEU A 5 5.01 11.59 -13.55
C LEU A 5 4.22 11.83 -12.27
N LEU A 6 4.33 13.02 -11.69
CA LEU A 6 3.48 13.47 -10.59
C LEU A 6 2.07 13.67 -11.14
N ASP A 7 1.41 12.56 -11.48
CA ASP A 7 -0.02 12.55 -11.68
C ASP A 7 -0.71 12.48 -10.30
N HIS A 8 -2.02 12.69 -10.30
CA HIS A 8 -2.80 12.66 -9.07
C HIS A 8 -2.65 11.33 -8.33
N LEU A 9 -2.48 10.23 -9.06
CA LEU A 9 -2.37 8.89 -8.49
C LEU A 9 -1.03 8.69 -7.78
N GLY A 10 0.09 9.16 -8.34
CA GLY A 10 1.40 9.09 -7.71
C GLY A 10 1.48 9.90 -6.41
N ILE A 11 0.78 11.05 -6.36
CA ILE A 11 0.66 11.85 -5.12
C ILE A 11 -0.17 11.11 -4.08
N VAL A 12 -1.34 10.59 -4.46
CA VAL A 12 -2.21 9.84 -3.54
C VAL A 12 -1.50 8.58 -3.03
N ALA A 13 -0.83 7.82 -3.91
CA ALA A 13 -0.08 6.63 -3.54
C ALA A 13 1.05 6.96 -2.54
N GLY A 14 1.80 8.04 -2.77
CA GLY A 14 2.83 8.51 -1.84
C GLY A 14 2.26 8.89 -0.46
N ILE A 15 1.12 9.57 -0.42
CA ILE A 15 0.45 9.92 0.84
C ILE A 15 -0.02 8.66 1.58
N ILE A 16 -0.63 7.70 0.88
CA ILE A 16 -1.09 6.45 1.48
C ILE A 16 0.08 5.63 2.05
N ASP A 17 1.22 5.64 1.36
CA ASP A 17 2.47 5.04 1.86
C ASP A 17 3.00 5.74 3.12
N GLU A 18 3.00 7.07 3.14
CA GLU A 18 3.43 7.85 4.32
C GLU A 18 2.53 7.63 5.54
N ILE A 19 1.22 7.45 5.36
CA ILE A 19 0.29 7.15 6.45
C ILE A 19 0.58 5.74 7.03
N GLY A 20 1.15 4.83 6.23
CA GLY A 20 1.53 3.49 6.69
C GLY A 20 0.34 2.56 6.91
N ILE A 21 -0.74 2.72 6.14
CA ILE A 21 -1.96 1.89 6.23
C ILE A 21 -1.65 0.41 6.02
N GLU A 22 -0.84 0.09 5.00
CA GLU A 22 -0.44 -1.29 4.70
C GLU A 22 0.18 -1.97 5.93
N ARG A 23 1.13 -1.28 6.58
CA ARG A 23 1.81 -1.78 7.79
C ARG A 23 0.82 -1.99 8.93
N LEU A 24 -0.05 -1.02 9.22
CA LEU A 24 -1.03 -1.12 10.31
C LEU A 24 -1.99 -2.30 10.11
N VAL A 25 -2.46 -2.51 8.88
CA VAL A 25 -3.36 -3.62 8.56
C VAL A 25 -2.65 -4.96 8.74
N ASN A 26 -1.41 -5.09 8.26
CA ASN A 26 -0.63 -6.32 8.41
C ASN A 26 -0.27 -6.60 9.88
N GLU A 27 -0.01 -5.57 10.69
CA GLU A 27 0.20 -5.72 12.14
C GLU A 27 -1.05 -6.19 12.88
N LEU A 28 -2.24 -5.73 12.46
CA LEU A 28 -3.52 -6.07 13.10
C LEU A 28 -4.06 -7.44 12.69
N LEU A 29 -3.90 -7.82 11.42
CA LEU A 29 -4.45 -9.05 10.85
C LEU A 29 -3.44 -10.20 10.80
N GLY A 30 -2.14 -9.88 10.89
CA GLY A 30 -1.06 -10.81 10.62
C GLY A 30 -0.87 -11.04 9.11
N GLU A 31 0.24 -11.69 8.77
CA GLU A 31 0.59 -12.07 7.40
C GLU A 31 0.86 -13.58 7.35
N GLN A 32 0.39 -14.24 6.30
CA GLN A 32 0.66 -15.65 6.05
C GLN A 32 1.61 -15.82 4.86
N LYS A 33 2.60 -16.70 5.00
CA LYS A 33 3.59 -16.95 3.93
C LYS A 33 3.01 -17.48 2.61
N THR A 34 1.76 -17.97 2.64
CA THR A 34 1.04 -18.50 1.49
C THR A 34 0.22 -17.43 0.77
N GLU A 35 0.11 -16.22 1.32
CA GLU A 35 -0.60 -15.10 0.70
C GLU A 35 0.17 -14.60 -0.53
N LYS A 36 -0.56 -14.39 -1.63
CA LYS A 36 0.00 -13.77 -2.85
C LYS A 36 0.09 -12.25 -2.74
N VAL A 37 -0.80 -11.68 -1.92
CA VAL A 37 -0.94 -10.25 -1.64
C VAL A 37 -1.39 -10.15 -0.18
N THR A 38 -0.78 -9.26 0.60
CA THR A 38 -1.12 -9.09 2.02
C THR A 38 -2.45 -8.35 2.18
N ALA A 39 -3.07 -8.45 3.34
CA ALA A 39 -4.31 -7.72 3.61
C ALA A 39 -4.11 -6.19 3.49
N GLY A 40 -2.96 -5.68 3.96
CA GLY A 40 -2.59 -4.27 3.83
C GLY A 40 -2.44 -3.83 2.38
N GLN A 41 -1.82 -4.65 1.53
CA GLN A 41 -1.71 -4.38 0.09
C GLN A 41 -3.07 -4.38 -0.60
N ALA A 42 -3.97 -5.31 -0.22
CA ALA A 42 -5.32 -5.34 -0.75
C ALA A 42 -6.09 -4.06 -0.39
N VAL A 43 -6.01 -3.61 0.87
CA VAL A 43 -6.64 -2.36 1.32
C VAL A 43 -6.05 -1.14 0.60
N LYS A 44 -4.72 -1.06 0.50
CA LYS A 44 -4.03 0.01 -0.23
C LYS A 44 -4.48 0.11 -1.69
N ALA A 45 -4.80 -1.01 -2.33
CA ALA A 45 -5.27 -1.02 -3.72
C ALA A 45 -6.74 -0.62 -3.90
N MET A 46 -7.53 -0.53 -2.83
CA MET A 46 -8.94 -0.09 -2.87
C MET A 46 -9.11 1.43 -2.76
N ILE A 47 -8.05 2.14 -2.39
CA ILE A 47 -8.02 3.60 -2.13
C ILE A 47 -7.23 4.29 -3.24
#